data_AF-A0A011UZP0-F1
#
_entry.id   AF-A0A011UZP0-F1
#
_cell.length_a   1.000
_cell.length_b   1.000
_cell.length_c   1.000
_cell.angle_alpha   90.00
_cell.angle_beta   90.00
_cell.angle_gamma   90.00
#
_symmetry.space_group_name_H-M   'P 1'
#
loop_
_entity.id
_entity.type
_entity.pdbx_description
1 polymer ?
#
loop_
_entity_poly.entity_id
_entity_poly.type
_entity_poly.pdbx_seq_one_letter_code
_entity_poly.pdbx_strand_id
1 'polypeptide(L)'
;MNTKHITTEEKFYICDGCKVYFSTEEEDDGSIWLIGTRESVSNIRNFYIPNTINGAPVVYIEGDIFDYNNALEHFIVEDDNEYFRMYEGGLYSKDMKKFYFMPPKFDGKVFFVPEGVEWIGDTALNAKSLETIVIPEGCQRMIEYSCAGMRSLKRIYIPKSMEFIGFKAFNFTAPEEVFYEGSEEDRTKIDFCDEGFNAGLLNAKWHYDCTIPKSFDEIK
;
A
#
# COMPACT_ATOMS: atom_id res chain seq x y z
N MET A 1 0.16 23.03 8.07
CA MET A 1 -0.13 23.12 9.51
C MET A 1 0.95 22.31 10.19
N ASN A 2 1.77 22.93 11.05
CA ASN A 2 2.75 22.23 11.86
C ASN A 2 2.00 21.64 13.05
N THR A 3 1.59 20.38 12.93
CA THR A 3 0.68 19.69 13.87
C THR A 3 1.47 19.06 15.02
N LYS A 4 2.53 19.75 15.45
CA LYS A 4 3.52 19.19 16.40
C LYS A 4 2.92 18.76 17.74
N HIS A 5 1.71 19.21 18.09
CA HIS A 5 0.99 18.72 19.26
C HIS A 5 -0.51 18.64 18.96
N ILE A 6 -0.96 17.49 18.45
CA ILE A 6 -2.38 17.15 18.47
C ILE A 6 -2.71 16.70 19.88
N THR A 7 -3.54 17.49 20.57
CA THR A 7 -4.09 17.14 21.89
C THR A 7 -5.60 17.01 21.76
N THR A 8 -6.13 15.87 22.16
CA THR A 8 -7.55 15.55 22.06
C THR A 8 -7.96 14.67 23.24
N GLU A 9 -9.08 15.00 23.88
CA GLU A 9 -9.68 14.16 24.93
C GLU A 9 -10.47 12.98 24.34
N GLU A 10 -10.66 12.97 23.02
CA GLU A 10 -11.42 11.97 22.26
C GLU A 10 -10.45 11.09 21.45
N LYS A 11 -10.82 9.83 21.15
CA LYS A 11 -9.98 8.88 20.37
C LYS A 11 -9.92 9.20 18.86
N PHE A 12 -9.85 10.48 18.50
CA PHE A 12 -9.65 10.94 17.12
C PHE A 12 -8.97 12.31 17.06
N TYR A 13 -8.36 12.63 15.93
CA TYR A 13 -7.92 13.98 15.57
C TYR A 13 -8.59 14.47 14.29
N ILE A 14 -8.50 15.78 14.01
CA ILE A 14 -9.07 16.36 12.80
C ILE A 14 -8.00 16.50 11.72
N CYS A 15 -8.25 15.89 10.57
CA CYS A 15 -7.45 16.02 9.36
C CYS A 15 -8.37 16.43 8.20
N ASP A 16 -8.08 17.56 7.56
CA ASP A 16 -8.89 18.09 6.44
C ASP A 16 -10.40 18.14 6.76
N GLY A 17 -10.73 18.57 7.99
CA GLY A 17 -12.11 18.64 8.48
C GLY A 17 -12.78 17.30 8.80
N CYS A 18 -12.11 16.17 8.54
CA CYS A 18 -12.57 14.82 8.85
C CYS A 18 -11.96 14.33 10.18
N LYS A 19 -12.70 13.47 10.89
CA LYS A 19 -12.14 12.74 12.03
C LYS A 19 -11.21 11.64 11.53
N VAL A 20 -10.11 11.41 12.23
CA VAL A 20 -9.21 10.27 12.02
C VAL A 20 -9.04 9.61 13.37
N TYR A 21 -9.53 8.38 13.49
CA TYR A 21 -9.57 7.66 14.76
C TYR A 21 -8.24 6.94 15.02
N PHE A 22 -7.98 6.69 16.29
CA PHE A 22 -6.77 5.98 16.71
C PHE A 22 -7.03 5.09 17.93
N SER A 23 -6.23 4.04 18.06
CA SER A 23 -6.26 3.08 19.16
C SER A 23 -4.90 3.00 19.84
N THR A 24 -4.92 2.70 21.14
CA THR A 24 -3.77 2.29 21.96
C THR A 24 -3.98 0.88 22.53
N GLU A 25 -5.05 0.19 22.13
CA GLU A 25 -5.43 -1.11 22.69
C GLU A 25 -4.72 -2.27 21.99
N GLU A 26 -4.08 -2.00 20.85
CA GLU A 26 -3.34 -3.00 20.07
C GLU A 26 -1.97 -3.33 20.67
N GLU A 27 -1.42 -2.44 21.50
CA GLU A 27 -0.08 -2.59 22.07
C GLU A 27 -0.09 -2.25 23.57
N ASP A 28 0.53 -3.11 24.39
CA ASP A 28 0.66 -2.91 25.84
C ASP A 28 1.60 -1.75 26.21
N ASP A 29 2.34 -1.19 25.24
CA ASP A 29 3.33 -0.14 25.42
C ASP A 29 2.77 1.29 25.28
N GLY A 30 1.49 1.42 24.92
CA GLY A 30 0.80 2.71 24.76
C GLY A 30 1.10 3.42 23.44
N SER A 31 1.74 2.77 22.48
CA SER A 31 1.88 3.28 21.12
C SER A 31 0.53 3.39 20.40
N ILE A 32 0.50 4.22 19.37
CA ILE A 32 -0.74 4.58 18.68
C ILE A 32 -0.80 3.98 17.28
N TRP A 33 -1.93 3.36 17.00
CA TRP A 33 -2.33 2.89 15.67
C TRP A 33 -3.42 3.81 15.14
N LEU A 34 -3.24 4.34 13.93
CA LEU A 34 -4.34 5.01 13.22
C LEU A 34 -5.24 3.94 12.62
N ILE A 35 -6.53 4.01 12.93
CA ILE A 35 -7.49 2.94 12.61
C ILE A 35 -8.61 3.43 11.70
N GLY A 36 -9.08 2.55 10.81
CA GLY A 36 -10.23 2.78 9.98
C GLY A 36 -11.53 2.69 10.77
N THR A 37 -12.44 3.65 10.57
CA THR A 37 -13.84 3.48 11.02
C THR A 37 -14.79 3.84 9.90
N ARG A 38 -15.98 3.22 9.87
CA ARG A 38 -17.03 3.48 8.87
C ARG A 38 -17.47 4.94 8.78
N GLU A 39 -17.15 5.76 9.79
CA GLU A 39 -17.72 7.10 9.97
C GLU A 39 -16.83 8.24 9.45
N SER A 40 -15.61 8.00 8.99
CA SER A 40 -14.70 9.11 8.68
C SER A 40 -13.61 8.80 7.67
N VAL A 41 -13.12 9.86 7.00
CA VAL A 41 -12.01 9.97 6.03
C VAL A 41 -12.34 10.03 4.53
N SER A 42 -13.60 9.89 4.11
CA SER A 42 -13.94 9.75 2.67
C SER A 42 -13.54 10.92 1.77
N ASN A 43 -13.31 12.11 2.33
CA ASN A 43 -13.03 13.34 1.58
C ASN A 43 -11.66 13.97 1.88
N ILE A 44 -10.79 13.32 2.65
CA ILE A 44 -9.47 13.87 2.97
C ILE A 44 -8.63 13.90 1.69
N ARG A 45 -8.18 15.09 1.28
CA ARG A 45 -7.26 15.27 0.15
C ARG A 45 -5.80 15.23 0.58
N ASN A 46 -5.52 15.73 1.77
CA ASN A 46 -4.18 15.76 2.36
C ASN A 46 -4.22 15.08 3.73
N PHE A 47 -3.71 13.87 3.83
CA PHE A 47 -3.68 13.10 5.07
C PHE A 47 -2.40 13.39 5.86
N TYR A 48 -2.54 14.11 6.98
CA TYR A 48 -1.42 14.41 7.85
C TYR A 48 -1.21 13.30 8.89
N ILE A 49 0.00 12.78 8.98
CA ILE A 49 0.40 11.76 9.94
C ILE A 49 1.22 12.44 11.06
N PRO A 50 0.65 12.59 12.27
CA PRO A 50 1.39 13.14 13.40
C PRO A 50 2.47 12.17 13.89
N ASN A 51 3.61 12.71 14.34
CA ASN A 51 4.61 11.90 15.04
C ASN A 51 4.05 11.33 16.35
N THR A 52 3.25 12.13 17.05
CA THR A 52 2.64 11.77 18.33
C THR A 52 1.22 12.29 18.45
N ILE A 53 0.36 11.57 19.16
CA ILE A 53 -0.94 12.06 19.64
C ILE A 53 -0.96 11.94 21.16
N ASN A 54 -1.30 13.02 21.87
CA ASN A 54 -1.23 13.08 23.34
C ASN A 54 0.14 12.66 23.93
N GLY A 55 1.23 12.86 23.18
CA GLY A 55 2.59 12.52 23.58
C GLY A 55 3.02 11.07 23.33
N ALA A 56 2.11 10.19 22.92
CA ALA A 56 2.43 8.83 22.52
C ALA A 56 2.72 8.74 21.01
N PRO A 57 3.69 7.91 20.58
CA PRO A 57 4.11 7.83 19.19
C PRO A 57 3.06 7.15 18.31
N VAL A 58 2.87 7.66 17.10
CA VAL A 58 2.10 6.95 16.07
C VAL A 58 3.04 6.02 15.32
N VAL A 59 2.79 4.73 15.41
CA VAL A 59 3.71 3.69 14.94
C VAL A 59 3.11 2.81 13.85
N TYR A 60 1.78 2.84 13.69
CA TYR A 60 1.08 2.04 12.70
C TYR A 60 -0.12 2.77 12.10
N ILE A 61 -0.48 2.38 10.89
CA ILE A 61 -1.65 2.87 10.15
C ILE A 61 -2.30 1.64 9.51
N GLU A 62 -3.55 1.36 9.87
CA GLU A 62 -4.32 0.27 9.27
C GLU A 62 -4.63 0.54 7.80
N GLY A 63 -4.68 -0.51 6.98
CA GLY A 63 -5.04 -0.45 5.57
C GLY A 63 -6.38 0.22 5.30
N ASP A 64 -7.39 -0.28 5.99
CA ASP A 64 -8.79 0.05 5.74
C ASP A 64 -9.18 1.49 6.08
N ILE A 65 -8.29 2.25 6.73
CA ILE A 65 -8.46 3.68 6.98
C ILE A 65 -8.64 4.48 5.69
N PHE A 66 -8.27 3.95 4.51
CA PHE A 66 -8.43 4.63 3.24
C PHE A 66 -9.42 3.98 2.27
N ASP A 67 -10.10 2.89 2.65
CA ASP A 67 -10.97 2.10 1.76
C ASP A 67 -12.02 2.93 1.01
N TYR A 68 -12.57 3.95 1.68
CA TYR A 68 -13.63 4.80 1.13
C TYR A 68 -13.15 6.19 0.70
N ASN A 69 -11.86 6.51 0.89
CA ASN A 69 -11.31 7.80 0.51
C ASN A 69 -10.84 7.78 -0.94
N ASN A 70 -11.68 8.27 -1.85
CA ASN A 70 -11.33 8.41 -3.28
C ASN A 70 -10.77 9.79 -3.63
N ALA A 71 -10.56 10.67 -2.63
CA ALA A 71 -10.16 12.06 -2.78
C ALA A 71 -8.70 12.32 -2.38
N LEU A 72 -8.05 11.38 -1.69
CA LEU A 72 -6.69 11.49 -1.18
C LEU A 72 -5.67 11.65 -2.31
N GLU A 73 -4.95 12.77 -2.25
CA GLU A 73 -3.90 13.19 -3.20
C GLU A 73 -2.52 13.10 -2.57
N HIS A 74 -2.40 13.47 -1.30
CA HIS A 74 -1.10 13.56 -0.63
C HIS A 74 -1.17 13.05 0.80
N PHE A 75 -0.12 12.35 1.19
CA PHE A 75 0.21 12.15 2.59
C PHE A 75 1.23 13.22 3.01
N ILE A 76 1.16 13.63 4.27
CA ILE A 76 2.07 14.62 4.87
C ILE A 76 2.67 14.00 6.13
N VAL A 77 3.99 13.84 6.13
CA VAL A 77 4.78 13.27 7.23
C VAL A 77 5.89 14.27 7.56
N GLU A 78 6.14 14.53 8.84
CA GLU A 78 7.26 15.37 9.28
C GLU A 78 8.61 14.68 9.02
N ASP A 79 9.66 15.45 8.71
CA ASP A 79 10.99 14.89 8.39
C ASP A 79 11.60 14.10 9.57
N ASP A 80 11.29 14.51 10.80
CA ASP A 80 11.73 13.89 12.06
C ASP A 80 10.86 12.70 12.49
N ASN A 81 9.87 12.28 11.69
CA ASN A 81 9.08 11.08 11.98
C ASN A 81 9.98 9.83 11.98
N GLU A 82 9.91 9.02 13.03
CA GLU A 82 10.78 7.85 13.23
C GLU A 82 10.26 6.58 12.52
N TYR A 83 8.97 6.54 12.16
CA TYR A 83 8.28 5.32 11.70
C TYR A 83 7.89 5.39 10.22
N PHE A 84 7.56 6.58 9.74
CA PHE A 84 7.01 6.80 8.40
C PHE A 84 7.84 7.81 7.61
N ARG A 85 7.72 7.72 6.30
CA ARG A 85 8.22 8.75 5.38
C ARG A 85 7.45 8.76 4.07
N MET A 86 7.54 9.90 3.40
CA MET A 86 7.11 10.06 2.03
C MET A 86 8.24 9.77 1.06
N TYR A 87 7.91 9.06 -0.03
CA TYR A 87 8.80 8.88 -1.16
C TYR A 87 7.97 8.77 -2.45
N GLU A 88 8.27 9.60 -3.45
CA GLU A 88 7.56 9.59 -4.75
C GLU A 88 6.01 9.58 -4.64
N GLY A 89 5.47 10.32 -3.66
CA GLY A 89 4.04 10.45 -3.43
C GLY A 89 3.38 9.31 -2.64
N GLY A 90 4.08 8.19 -2.42
CA GLY A 90 3.61 7.09 -1.57
C GLY A 90 4.08 7.22 -0.11
N LEU A 91 3.40 6.51 0.78
CA LEU A 91 3.75 6.35 2.19
C LEU A 91 4.52 5.05 2.42
N TYR A 92 5.63 5.14 3.15
CA TYR A 92 6.54 4.02 3.43
C TYR A 92 6.96 4.01 4.91
N SER A 93 7.46 2.86 5.36
CA SER A 93 8.23 2.82 6.61
C SER A 93 9.49 3.67 6.48
N LYS A 94 10.00 4.18 7.61
CA LYS A 94 11.17 5.07 7.63
C LYS A 94 12.39 4.43 6.97
N ASP A 95 12.55 3.12 7.14
CA ASP A 95 13.62 2.29 6.59
C ASP A 95 13.40 1.86 5.12
N MET A 96 12.29 2.26 4.50
CA MET A 96 11.88 1.92 3.13
C MET A 96 11.58 0.43 2.88
N LYS A 97 11.54 -0.43 3.91
CA LYS A 97 11.25 -1.86 3.74
C LYS A 97 9.78 -2.15 3.52
N LYS A 98 8.88 -1.28 3.97
CA LYS A 98 7.42 -1.44 3.82
C LYS A 98 6.86 -0.29 2.99
N PHE A 99 6.15 -0.64 1.93
CA PHE A 99 5.30 0.29 1.19
C PHE A 99 3.89 0.19 1.73
N TYR A 100 3.40 1.25 2.36
CA TYR A 100 2.08 1.27 2.99
C TYR A 100 0.99 1.64 1.99
N PHE A 101 1.08 2.80 1.34
CA PHE A 101 -0.02 3.30 0.51
C PHE A 101 0.44 4.21 -0.63
N MET A 102 -0.20 4.07 -1.79
CA MET A 102 -0.25 5.11 -2.81
C MET A 102 -1.60 5.83 -2.73
N PRO A 103 -1.64 7.17 -2.77
CA PRO A 103 -2.89 7.90 -2.86
C PRO A 103 -3.74 7.44 -4.07
N PRO A 104 -5.05 7.22 -3.91
CA PRO A 104 -5.94 6.81 -5.00
C PRO A 104 -6.06 7.85 -6.12
N LYS A 105 -5.70 9.11 -5.86
CA LYS A 105 -5.58 10.16 -6.89
C LYS A 105 -4.25 10.18 -7.63
N PHE A 106 -3.30 9.29 -7.32
CA PHE A 106 -2.12 9.09 -8.16
C PHE A 106 -2.56 8.90 -9.61
N ASP A 107 -2.06 9.72 -10.53
CA ASP A 107 -2.51 9.80 -11.93
C ASP A 107 -1.53 9.15 -12.91
N GLY A 108 -0.40 8.66 -12.42
CA GLY A 108 0.55 7.88 -13.20
C GLY A 108 -0.08 6.57 -13.70
N LYS A 109 0.32 6.16 -14.90
CA LYS A 109 -0.11 4.89 -15.52
C LYS A 109 0.75 3.71 -15.12
N VAL A 110 1.98 3.98 -14.73
CA VAL A 110 2.96 2.98 -14.31
C VAL A 110 3.45 3.38 -12.94
N PHE A 111 3.56 2.40 -12.05
CA PHE A 111 4.20 2.58 -10.76
C PHE A 111 5.31 1.55 -10.59
N PHE A 112 6.51 2.05 -10.31
CA PHE A 112 7.65 1.25 -9.89
C PHE A 112 7.67 1.28 -8.37
N VAL A 113 7.47 0.12 -7.74
CA VAL A 113 7.72 0.00 -6.31
C VAL A 113 9.22 0.23 -6.09
N PRO A 114 9.64 1.11 -5.15
CA PRO A 114 11.05 1.42 -4.95
C PRO A 114 11.89 0.19 -4.57
N GLU A 115 13.12 0.14 -5.08
CA GLU A 115 14.13 -0.84 -4.69
C GLU A 115 14.34 -0.86 -3.16
N GLY A 116 14.47 -2.05 -2.58
CA GLY A 116 14.60 -2.26 -1.13
C GLY A 116 13.30 -2.43 -0.36
N VAL A 117 12.14 -2.22 -1.01
CA VAL A 117 10.84 -2.61 -0.42
C VAL A 117 10.73 -4.13 -0.37
N GLU A 118 10.49 -4.67 0.82
CA GLU A 118 10.33 -6.10 1.12
C GLU A 118 8.85 -6.49 1.25
N TRP A 119 8.00 -5.54 1.65
CA TRP A 119 6.57 -5.73 1.92
C TRP A 119 5.69 -4.65 1.29
N ILE A 120 4.62 -5.08 0.60
CA ILE A 120 3.52 -4.22 0.13
C ILE A 120 2.32 -4.43 1.06
N GLY A 121 1.91 -3.35 1.73
CA GLY A 121 0.88 -3.34 2.77
C GLY A 121 -0.52 -3.71 2.29
N ASP A 122 -1.42 -3.86 3.25
CA ASP A 122 -2.83 -4.11 3.00
C ASP A 122 -3.48 -2.89 2.34
N THR A 123 -4.32 -3.12 1.33
CA THR A 123 -5.00 -2.05 0.55
C THR A 123 -4.05 -0.99 -0.07
N ALA A 124 -2.75 -1.30 -0.19
CA ALA A 124 -1.71 -0.35 -0.54
C ALA A 124 -1.92 0.38 -1.87
N LEU A 125 -2.54 -0.28 -2.86
CA LEU A 125 -2.75 0.23 -4.21
C LEU A 125 -4.23 0.21 -4.59
N ASN A 126 -4.80 1.41 -4.75
CA ASN A 126 -6.19 1.61 -5.17
C ASN A 126 -6.33 2.72 -6.25
N ALA A 127 -5.22 3.14 -6.87
CA ALA A 127 -5.23 4.18 -7.89
C ALA A 127 -5.87 3.68 -9.20
N LYS A 128 -6.96 4.33 -9.63
CA LYS A 128 -7.78 3.87 -10.77
C LYS A 128 -7.15 4.15 -12.14
N SER A 129 -6.09 4.94 -12.19
CA SER A 129 -5.30 5.28 -13.38
C SER A 129 -4.21 4.25 -13.68
N LEU A 130 -3.78 3.46 -12.68
CA LEU A 130 -2.66 2.54 -12.81
C LEU A 130 -2.99 1.40 -13.79
N GLU A 131 -2.17 1.29 -14.82
CA GLU A 131 -2.24 0.25 -15.85
C GLU A 131 -1.10 -0.77 -15.70
N THR A 132 0.02 -0.39 -15.08
CA THR A 132 1.19 -1.27 -14.88
C THR A 132 1.80 -1.07 -13.50
N ILE A 133 2.08 -2.18 -12.82
CA ILE A 133 2.89 -2.19 -11.59
C ILE A 133 4.17 -2.97 -11.84
N VAL A 134 5.29 -2.42 -11.39
CA VAL A 134 6.59 -3.10 -11.42
C VAL A 134 7.08 -3.28 -9.98
N ILE A 135 7.16 -4.53 -9.54
CA ILE A 135 7.65 -4.89 -8.20
C ILE A 135 9.12 -5.31 -8.33
N PRO A 136 10.05 -4.70 -7.57
CA PRO A 136 11.48 -4.97 -7.68
C PRO A 136 11.86 -6.30 -7.03
N GLU A 137 12.98 -6.86 -7.46
CA GLU A 137 13.59 -8.02 -6.81
C GLU A 137 13.95 -7.68 -5.34
N GLY A 138 13.73 -8.66 -4.46
CA GLY A 138 13.83 -8.48 -3.01
C GLY A 138 12.48 -8.24 -2.33
N CYS A 139 11.44 -7.84 -3.07
CA CYS A 139 10.09 -7.79 -2.52
C CYS A 139 9.55 -9.22 -2.34
N GLN A 140 9.16 -9.57 -1.11
CA GLN A 140 8.78 -10.94 -0.75
C GLN A 140 7.29 -11.11 -0.53
N ARG A 141 6.57 -10.05 -0.14
CA ARG A 141 5.17 -10.19 0.26
C ARG A 141 4.28 -9.07 -0.24
N MET A 142 3.12 -9.47 -0.74
CA MET A 142 1.96 -8.62 -0.92
C MET A 142 0.90 -9.04 0.09
N ILE A 143 0.45 -8.11 0.92
CA ILE A 143 -0.50 -8.38 2.02
C ILE A 143 -1.94 -8.32 1.50
N GLU A 144 -2.92 -8.69 2.33
CA GLU A 144 -4.34 -8.79 1.98
C GLU A 144 -4.85 -7.50 1.30
N TYR A 145 -5.66 -7.65 0.26
CA TYR A 145 -6.24 -6.52 -0.50
C TYR A 145 -5.25 -5.53 -1.14
N SER A 146 -3.94 -5.78 -1.12
CA SER A 146 -2.89 -4.88 -1.60
C SER A 146 -3.13 -4.25 -2.99
N CYS A 147 -3.79 -4.95 -3.91
CA CYS A 147 -4.17 -4.48 -5.26
C CYS A 147 -5.68 -4.63 -5.54
N ALA A 148 -6.54 -4.60 -4.52
CA ALA A 148 -7.97 -4.87 -4.70
C ALA A 148 -8.69 -3.75 -5.47
N GLY A 149 -9.59 -4.14 -6.39
CA GLY A 149 -10.46 -3.20 -7.12
C GLY A 149 -9.75 -2.30 -8.15
N MET A 150 -8.52 -2.64 -8.55
CA MET A 150 -7.76 -1.93 -9.58
C MET A 150 -8.18 -2.34 -10.99
N ARG A 151 -9.32 -1.81 -11.44
CA ARG A 151 -9.95 -2.21 -12.73
C ARG A 151 -9.18 -1.82 -13.99
N SER A 152 -8.20 -0.92 -13.89
CA SER A 152 -7.38 -0.47 -15.02
C SER A 152 -6.06 -1.22 -15.13
N LEU A 153 -5.69 -2.04 -14.14
CA LEU A 153 -4.43 -2.77 -14.13
C LEU A 153 -4.43 -3.78 -15.27
N LYS A 154 -3.50 -3.63 -16.21
CA LYS A 154 -3.31 -4.54 -17.35
C LYS A 154 -2.10 -5.43 -17.16
N ARG A 155 -1.02 -4.90 -16.58
CA ARG A 155 0.24 -5.61 -16.44
C ARG A 155 0.77 -5.54 -15.02
N ILE A 156 1.34 -6.62 -14.56
CA ILE A 156 2.14 -6.63 -13.33
C ILE A 156 3.42 -7.42 -13.56
N TYR A 157 4.53 -6.85 -13.10
CA TYR A 157 5.82 -7.53 -13.04
C TYR A 157 6.04 -8.00 -11.60
N ILE A 158 6.25 -9.30 -11.43
CA ILE A 158 6.42 -9.95 -10.13
C ILE A 158 7.86 -10.51 -10.07
N PRO A 159 8.65 -10.15 -9.04
CA PRO A 159 10.03 -10.60 -8.89
C PRO A 159 10.09 -12.08 -8.50
N LYS A 160 11.23 -12.72 -8.74
CA LYS A 160 11.43 -14.12 -8.34
C LYS A 160 11.41 -14.28 -6.81
N SER A 161 11.82 -13.25 -6.07
CA SER A 161 11.77 -13.23 -4.61
C SER A 161 10.37 -13.27 -3.99
N MET A 162 9.31 -13.13 -4.78
CA MET A 162 7.94 -13.12 -4.25
C MET A 162 7.62 -14.48 -3.61
N GLU A 163 7.22 -14.46 -2.34
CA GLU A 163 6.91 -15.66 -1.55
C GLU A 163 5.42 -15.75 -1.20
N PHE A 164 4.76 -14.61 -1.02
CA PHE A 164 3.40 -14.55 -0.50
C PHE A 164 2.56 -13.46 -1.17
N ILE A 165 1.37 -13.84 -1.61
CA ILE A 165 0.33 -12.93 -2.10
C ILE A 165 -0.93 -13.21 -1.28
N GLY A 166 -1.31 -12.24 -0.46
CA GLY A 166 -2.33 -12.40 0.57
C GLY A 166 -3.74 -12.60 0.04
N PHE A 167 -4.62 -12.99 0.97
CA PHE A 167 -6.04 -13.15 0.70
C PHE A 167 -6.63 -11.90 0.04
N LYS A 168 -7.35 -12.09 -1.07
CA LYS A 168 -8.01 -11.00 -1.80
C LYS A 168 -7.07 -9.90 -2.32
N ALA A 169 -5.76 -10.10 -2.37
CA ALA A 169 -4.81 -9.13 -2.92
C ALA A 169 -5.22 -8.62 -4.32
N PHE A 170 -5.82 -9.48 -5.16
CA PHE A 170 -6.32 -9.14 -6.49
C PHE A 170 -7.85 -9.28 -6.61
N ASN A 171 -8.59 -9.09 -5.51
CA ASN A 171 -10.04 -9.15 -5.55
C ASN A 171 -10.61 -8.06 -6.46
N PHE A 172 -11.47 -8.44 -7.40
CA PHE A 172 -11.98 -7.56 -8.47
C PHE A 172 -10.89 -6.86 -9.32
N THR A 173 -9.71 -7.47 -9.39
CA THR A 173 -8.57 -7.04 -10.20
C THR A 173 -8.12 -8.20 -11.07
N ALA A 174 -8.05 -8.01 -12.38
CA ALA A 174 -7.68 -9.04 -13.33
C ALA A 174 -6.69 -8.46 -14.36
N PRO A 175 -5.37 -8.45 -14.06
CA PRO A 175 -4.39 -8.05 -15.06
C PRO A 175 -4.49 -8.97 -16.28
N GLU A 176 -4.25 -8.40 -17.46
CA GLU A 176 -4.21 -9.14 -18.72
C GLU A 176 -2.96 -10.02 -18.77
N GLU A 177 -1.81 -9.47 -18.36
CA GLU A 177 -0.51 -10.14 -18.41
C GLU A 177 0.25 -10.02 -17.08
N VAL A 178 0.86 -11.14 -16.67
CA VAL A 178 1.78 -11.21 -15.53
C VAL A 178 3.15 -11.57 -16.08
N PHE A 179 4.14 -10.73 -15.80
CA PHE A 179 5.54 -10.98 -16.15
C PHE A 179 6.28 -11.38 -14.88
N TYR A 180 6.51 -12.68 -14.73
CA TYR A 180 7.18 -13.23 -13.58
C TYR A 180 8.65 -13.47 -13.91
N GLU A 181 9.54 -12.98 -13.04
CA GLU A 181 10.98 -13.16 -13.21
C GLU A 181 11.43 -14.61 -12.94
N GLY A 182 10.68 -15.34 -12.11
CA GLY A 182 10.92 -16.75 -11.87
C GLY A 182 10.39 -17.67 -12.98
N SER A 183 10.77 -18.94 -12.87
CA SER A 183 10.27 -20.02 -13.74
C SER A 183 8.85 -20.48 -13.33
N GLU A 184 8.23 -21.33 -14.14
CA GLU A 184 6.98 -22.01 -13.77
C GLU A 184 7.10 -22.81 -12.46
N GLU A 185 8.25 -23.45 -12.22
CA GLU A 185 8.53 -24.19 -10.98
C GLU A 185 8.68 -23.23 -9.78
N ASP A 186 9.27 -22.05 -9.99
CA ASP A 186 9.37 -21.06 -8.92
C ASP A 186 7.97 -20.53 -8.53
N ARG A 187 7.06 -20.39 -9.49
CA ARG A 187 5.68 -19.93 -9.22
C ARG A 187 4.94 -20.86 -8.26
N THR A 188 5.20 -22.18 -8.28
CA THR A 188 4.52 -23.12 -7.38
C THR A 188 4.93 -22.95 -5.92
N LYS A 189 5.98 -22.17 -5.64
CA LYS A 189 6.48 -21.88 -4.29
C LYS A 189 5.81 -20.65 -3.67
N ILE A 190 5.09 -19.85 -4.48
CA ILE A 190 4.35 -18.68 -4.00
C ILE A 190 3.07 -19.15 -3.33
N ASP A 191 2.86 -18.74 -2.09
CA ASP A 191 1.57 -18.89 -1.42
C ASP A 191 0.64 -17.76 -1.87
N PHE A 192 -0.40 -18.09 -2.63
CA PHE A 192 -1.39 -17.14 -3.13
C PHE A 192 -2.57 -16.91 -2.19
N CYS A 193 -2.63 -17.61 -1.04
CA CYS A 193 -3.71 -17.51 -0.06
C CYS A 193 -5.11 -17.43 -0.71
N ASP A 194 -5.34 -18.24 -1.75
CA ASP A 194 -6.45 -18.06 -2.67
C ASP A 194 -7.65 -18.95 -2.31
N GLU A 195 -8.76 -18.30 -2.00
CA GLU A 195 -10.09 -18.92 -1.89
C GLU A 195 -10.98 -18.53 -3.09
N GLY A 196 -10.38 -18.30 -4.25
CA GLY A 196 -11.02 -17.85 -5.49
C GLY A 196 -11.06 -16.34 -5.68
N PHE A 197 -10.54 -15.56 -4.74
CA PHE A 197 -10.53 -14.10 -4.82
C PHE A 197 -9.33 -13.51 -5.54
N ASN A 198 -8.26 -14.29 -5.71
CA ASN A 198 -7.09 -13.94 -6.52
C ASN A 198 -7.18 -14.54 -7.94
N ALA A 199 -8.34 -15.09 -8.32
CA ALA A 199 -8.57 -15.72 -9.62
C ALA A 199 -8.22 -14.81 -10.82
N GLY A 200 -8.40 -13.49 -10.68
CA GLY A 200 -8.01 -12.54 -11.72
C GLY A 200 -6.51 -12.53 -12.01
N LEU A 201 -5.66 -12.62 -10.98
CA LEU A 201 -4.21 -12.78 -11.13
C LEU A 201 -3.87 -14.18 -11.65
N LEU A 202 -4.47 -15.22 -11.06
CA LEU A 202 -4.10 -16.61 -11.36
C LEU A 202 -4.44 -17.03 -12.79
N ASN A 203 -5.54 -16.49 -13.34
CA ASN A 203 -6.03 -16.77 -14.70
C ASN A 203 -5.47 -15.81 -15.77
N ALA A 204 -4.66 -14.83 -15.39
CA ALA A 204 -3.99 -13.94 -16.33
C ALA A 204 -3.04 -14.72 -17.26
N LYS A 205 -2.55 -14.08 -18.30
CA LYS A 205 -1.49 -14.66 -19.15
C LYS A 205 -0.14 -14.48 -18.47
N TRP A 206 0.43 -15.58 -17.96
CA TRP A 206 1.75 -15.56 -17.32
C TRP A 206 2.87 -15.74 -18.34
N HIS A 207 3.90 -14.90 -18.22
CA HIS A 207 5.19 -15.00 -18.88
C HIS A 207 6.24 -15.26 -17.81
N TYR A 208 7.14 -16.22 -18.05
CA TYR A 208 8.13 -16.67 -17.08
C TYR A 208 9.54 -16.29 -17.52
N ASP A 209 10.50 -16.38 -16.59
CA ASP A 209 11.91 -16.05 -16.82
C ASP A 209 12.10 -14.64 -17.40
N CYS A 210 11.22 -13.71 -17.00
CA CYS A 210 11.23 -12.34 -17.45
C CYS A 210 12.31 -11.51 -16.73
N THR A 211 12.68 -10.37 -17.31
CA THR A 211 13.49 -9.37 -16.61
C THR A 211 12.57 -8.29 -16.04
N ILE A 212 12.76 -7.92 -14.77
CA ILE A 212 12.04 -6.81 -14.15
C ILE A 212 12.56 -5.48 -14.74
N PRO A 213 11.70 -4.68 -15.40
CA PRO A 213 12.06 -3.37 -15.91
C PRO A 213 12.52 -2.44 -14.78
N LYS A 214 13.59 -1.67 -15.02
CA LYS A 214 14.09 -0.67 -14.07
C LYS A 214 13.76 0.76 -14.46
N SER A 215 13.15 0.93 -15.63
CA SER A 215 12.80 2.23 -16.19
C SER A 215 11.60 2.13 -17.14
N PHE A 216 10.99 3.27 -17.45
CA PHE A 216 9.83 3.33 -18.36
C PHE A 216 10.13 2.80 -19.76
N ASP A 217 11.36 3.01 -20.26
CA ASP A 217 11.76 2.59 -21.61
C ASP A 217 11.91 1.07 -21.75
N GLU A 218 11.97 0.34 -20.63
CA GLU A 218 12.09 -1.12 -20.59
C GLU A 218 10.73 -1.83 -20.53
N ILE A 219 9.64 -1.09 -20.32
CA ILE A 219 8.28 -1.66 -20.28
C ILE A 219 7.80 -1.91 -21.71
N LYS A 220 7.48 -3.19 -21.97
CA LYS A 220 6.95 -3.66 -23.26
C LYS A 220 5.45 -3.39 -23.41
#